data_AF-A0A1Q5SZL1-F1
#
_entry.id   AF-A0A1Q5SZL1-F1
#
_cell.length_a   1.000
_cell.length_b   1.000
_cell.length_c   1.000
_cell.angle_alpha   90.00
_cell.angle_beta   90.00
_cell.angle_gamma   90.00
#
_symmetry.space_group_name_H-M   'P 1'
#
loop_
_entity.id
_entity.type
_entity.pdbx_description
1 polymer ?
#
loop_
_entity_poly.entity_id
_entity_poly.type
_entity_poly.pdbx_seq_one_letter_code
_entity_poly.pdbx_strand_id
1 'polypeptide(L)'
;MRRWMEQSSSEGLMRTLGANSGKVVDVLTIDAKGLQRSFERGDVTSLDLVKQYLAQIQRHDSKLHAMIQMTPNDLLEARAKLLDQERAAGKTRGPLHGIPIIIKDNVATHPNFGLPTSAGSFALLSSKPRNNAKIIDQVCLMVAQGQGNE
;
A
#
# COMPACT_ATOMS: atom_id res chain seq x y z
N MET A 1 -1.89 28.11 -37.69
CA MET A 1 -2.18 28.22 -36.24
C MET A 1 -2.18 26.84 -35.52
N ARG A 2 -1.34 25.88 -35.96
CA ARG A 2 -1.22 24.52 -35.38
C ARG A 2 0.24 24.03 -35.44
N ARG A 3 1.16 24.81 -34.89
CA ARG A 3 2.60 24.45 -34.86
C ARG A 3 3.34 25.01 -33.64
N TRP A 4 2.61 25.41 -32.60
CA TRP A 4 3.16 26.06 -31.39
C TRP A 4 2.65 25.46 -30.07
N MET A 5 1.86 24.37 -30.10
CA MET A 5 1.37 23.67 -28.89
C MET A 5 2.05 22.32 -28.64
N GLU A 6 2.90 21.84 -29.55
CA GLU A 6 3.54 20.52 -29.45
C GLU A 6 5.00 20.54 -28.98
N GLN A 7 5.56 21.72 -28.72
CA GLN A 7 6.95 21.86 -28.25
C GLN A 7 7.10 22.40 -26.81
N SER A 8 6.01 22.62 -26.08
CA SER A 8 6.06 23.23 -24.75
C SER A 8 5.62 22.33 -23.59
N SER A 9 5.42 21.02 -23.80
CA SER A 9 4.79 20.16 -22.78
C SER A 9 5.67 19.10 -22.12
N SER A 10 6.98 19.05 -22.39
CA SER A 10 7.87 18.01 -21.83
C SER A 10 9.10 18.52 -21.05
N GLU A 11 9.52 19.78 -21.20
CA GLU A 11 10.74 20.29 -20.53
C GLU A 11 10.47 21.25 -19.35
N GLY A 12 9.26 21.80 -19.24
CA GLY A 12 8.93 22.84 -18.27
C GLY A 12 8.39 22.36 -16.91
N LEU A 13 8.03 21.08 -16.77
CA LEU A 13 7.39 20.56 -15.54
C LEU A 13 8.32 19.67 -14.69
N MET A 14 9.59 19.54 -15.09
CA MET A 14 10.62 18.76 -14.39
C MET A 14 11.66 19.66 -13.73
N ARG A 15 11.25 20.77 -13.10
CA ARG A 15 12.21 21.71 -12.47
C ARG A 15 11.92 22.17 -11.04
N THR A 16 10.93 21.62 -10.36
CA THR A 16 10.67 21.97 -8.93
C THR A 16 10.12 20.81 -8.12
N LEU A 17 10.82 19.68 -8.09
CA LEU A 17 10.71 18.74 -6.99
C LEU A 17 12.11 18.49 -6.45
N GLY A 18 12.28 18.77 -5.16
CA GLY A 18 13.56 18.74 -4.47
C GLY A 18 14.30 17.42 -4.65
N ALA A 19 15.63 17.55 -4.65
CA ALA A 19 16.57 16.45 -4.70
C ALA A 19 16.32 15.45 -3.56
N ASN A 20 15.56 14.41 -3.84
CA ASN A 20 15.81 13.09 -3.27
C ASN A 20 15.80 12.12 -4.44
N SER A 21 16.99 11.81 -4.96
CA SER A 21 17.19 10.78 -5.98
C SER A 21 16.99 9.40 -5.35
N GLY A 22 15.76 9.10 -4.92
CA GLY A 22 15.36 7.76 -4.51
C GLY A 22 15.56 6.85 -5.70
N LYS A 23 16.38 5.81 -5.54
CA LYS A 23 16.54 4.80 -6.59
C LYS A 23 15.17 4.19 -6.88
N VAL A 24 14.84 4.07 -8.16
CA VAL A 24 13.58 3.47 -8.60
C VAL A 24 13.60 1.98 -8.23
N VAL A 25 12.76 1.60 -7.27
CA VAL A 25 12.50 0.20 -6.94
C VAL A 25 11.47 -0.34 -7.93
N ASP A 26 11.78 -1.41 -8.64
CA ASP A 26 10.78 -2.09 -9.46
C ASP A 26 9.88 -2.96 -8.58
N VAL A 27 8.72 -2.42 -8.22
CA VAL A 27 7.72 -3.07 -7.36
C VAL A 27 7.10 -4.34 -7.96
N LEU A 28 7.28 -4.60 -9.25
CA LEU A 28 6.73 -5.78 -9.93
C LEU A 28 7.64 -7.01 -9.79
N THR A 29 8.93 -6.83 -9.52
CA THR A 29 9.92 -7.91 -9.51
C THR A 29 10.66 -8.05 -8.18
N ILE A 30 10.65 -7.03 -7.33
CA ILE A 30 11.31 -7.08 -6.02
C ILE A 30 10.56 -8.00 -5.03
N ASP A 31 11.30 -8.77 -4.23
CA ASP A 31 10.76 -9.59 -3.15
C ASP A 31 10.70 -8.82 -1.81
N ALA A 32 9.99 -9.37 -0.83
CA ALA A 32 9.83 -8.73 0.49
C ALA A 32 11.18 -8.48 1.20
N LYS A 33 12.16 -9.38 1.03
CA LYS A 33 13.51 -9.21 1.59
C LYS A 33 14.24 -8.04 0.91
N GLY A 34 14.11 -7.91 -0.40
CA GLY A 34 14.64 -6.81 -1.19
C GLY A 34 14.02 -5.48 -0.78
N LEU A 35 12.71 -5.46 -0.51
CA LEU A 35 12.03 -4.27 0.03
C LEU A 35 12.58 -3.88 1.39
N GLN A 36 12.76 -4.82 2.33
CA GLN A 36 13.37 -4.53 3.62
C GLN A 36 14.77 -3.92 3.49
N ARG A 37 15.64 -4.52 2.66
CA ARG A 37 16.97 -3.94 2.40
C ARG A 37 16.89 -2.55 1.77
N SER A 38 15.87 -2.27 0.96
CA SER A 38 15.67 -0.96 0.33
C SER A 38 15.19 0.08 1.34
N PHE A 39 14.36 -0.32 2.31
CA PHE A 39 14.01 0.53 3.45
C PHE A 39 15.23 0.85 4.33
N GLU A 40 16.07 -0.14 4.63
CA GLU A 40 17.29 0.04 5.45
C GLU A 40 18.29 1.00 4.81
N ARG A 41 18.40 0.97 3.48
CA ARG A 41 19.24 1.91 2.71
C ARG A 41 18.62 3.30 2.52
N GLY A 42 17.34 3.47 2.84
CA GLY A 42 16.59 4.70 2.57
C GLY A 42 16.27 4.92 1.09
N ASP A 43 16.33 3.88 0.25
CA ASP A 43 16.03 3.98 -1.19
C ASP A 43 14.55 4.24 -1.46
N VAL A 44 13.66 3.79 -0.56
CA VAL A 44 12.21 3.89 -0.67
C VAL A 44 11.60 4.04 0.72
N THR A 45 10.49 4.78 0.85
CA THR A 45 9.67 4.82 2.08
C THR A 45 8.43 3.95 1.93
N SER A 46 7.77 3.60 3.04
CA SER A 46 6.51 2.84 3.01
C SER A 46 5.44 3.63 2.26
N LEU A 47 5.42 4.96 2.42
CA LEU A 47 4.52 5.84 1.67
C LEU A 47 4.80 5.80 0.16
N ASP A 48 6.06 5.85 -0.25
CA ASP A 48 6.43 5.73 -1.66
C ASP A 48 6.03 4.38 -2.24
N LEU A 49 6.24 3.31 -1.46
CA LEU A 49 5.88 1.94 -1.85
C LEU A 49 4.37 1.79 -2.06
N VAL A 50 3.55 2.32 -1.14
CA VAL A 50 2.07 2.34 -1.28
C VAL A 50 1.67 3.07 -2.56
N LYS A 51 2.22 4.26 -2.81
CA LYS A 51 1.90 5.03 -4.03
C LYS A 51 2.28 4.29 -5.31
N GLN A 52 3.41 3.60 -5.32
CA GLN A 52 3.84 2.80 -6.47
C GLN A 52 2.91 1.62 -6.72
N TYR A 53 2.49 0.88 -5.69
CA TYR A 53 1.52 -0.20 -5.86
C TYR A 53 0.14 0.30 -6.29
N LEU A 54 -0.34 1.42 -5.71
CA LEU A 54 -1.60 2.04 -6.13
C LEU A 54 -1.57 2.44 -7.61
N ALA A 55 -0.44 2.95 -8.10
CA ALA A 55 -0.27 3.27 -9.52
C ALA A 55 -0.32 2.02 -10.41
N GLN A 56 0.25 0.89 -9.98
CA GLN A 56 0.15 -0.38 -10.70
C GLN A 56 -1.29 -0.91 -10.72
N ILE A 57 -1.99 -0.87 -9.59
CA ILE A 57 -3.41 -1.24 -9.49
C ILE A 57 -4.24 -0.40 -10.46
N GLN A 58 -4.09 0.93 -10.43
CA GLN A 58 -4.80 1.82 -11.33
C GLN A 58 -4.54 1.50 -12.81
N ARG A 59 -3.30 1.16 -13.16
CA ARG A 59 -2.89 0.87 -14.54
C ARG A 59 -3.45 -0.45 -15.06
N HIS A 60 -3.60 -1.46 -14.21
CA HIS A 60 -3.81 -2.84 -14.65
C HIS A 60 -5.16 -3.44 -14.24
N ASP A 61 -5.74 -3.01 -13.12
CA ASP A 61 -6.85 -3.72 -12.50
C ASP A 61 -8.17 -3.58 -13.26
N SER A 62 -8.34 -2.53 -14.09
CA SER A 62 -9.48 -2.41 -15.02
C SER A 62 -9.58 -3.56 -16.03
N LYS A 63 -8.49 -4.30 -16.26
CA LYS A 63 -8.46 -5.48 -17.13
C LYS A 63 -8.39 -6.77 -16.32
N LEU A 64 -7.62 -6.76 -15.23
CA LEU A 64 -7.38 -7.97 -14.42
C LEU A 64 -8.52 -8.29 -13.47
N HIS A 65 -9.24 -7.29 -12.98
CA HIS A 65 -10.29 -7.42 -11.96
C HIS A 65 -9.80 -8.22 -10.74
N ALA A 66 -8.56 -7.97 -10.31
CA ALA A 66 -7.92 -8.66 -9.20
C ALA A 66 -8.30 -8.05 -7.85
N MET A 67 -8.50 -6.73 -7.79
CA MET A 67 -8.91 -6.03 -6.58
C MET A 67 -10.44 -5.86 -6.55
N ILE A 68 -11.13 -6.66 -5.74
CA ILE A 68 -12.58 -6.53 -5.59
C ILE A 68 -12.97 -5.30 -4.75
N GLN A 69 -12.11 -4.92 -3.80
CA GLN A 69 -12.29 -3.85 -2.84
C GLN A 69 -10.92 -3.35 -2.39
N MET A 70 -10.84 -2.07 -2.03
CA MET A 70 -9.61 -1.41 -1.60
C MET A 70 -9.86 -0.64 -0.32
N THR A 71 -8.90 -0.68 0.61
CA THR A 71 -8.88 0.26 1.73
C THR A 71 -8.75 1.68 1.17
N PRO A 72 -9.48 2.67 1.72
CA PRO A 72 -9.36 4.06 1.31
C PRO A 72 -7.90 4.55 1.26
N ASN A 73 -7.54 5.26 0.19
CA ASN A 73 -6.15 5.66 -0.06
C ASN A 73 -5.58 6.54 1.06
N ASP A 74 -6.40 7.40 1.67
CA ASP A 74 -6.03 8.25 2.80
C ASP A 74 -5.64 7.43 4.03
N LEU A 75 -6.39 6.36 4.34
CA LEU A 75 -6.06 5.44 5.42
C LEU A 75 -4.78 4.66 5.13
N LEU A 76 -4.59 4.20 3.89
CA LEU A 76 -3.35 3.53 3.47
C LEU A 76 -2.13 4.44 3.59
N GLU A 77 -2.23 5.68 3.10
CA GLU A 77 -1.15 6.66 3.17
C GLU A 77 -0.84 7.09 4.61
N ALA A 78 -1.87 7.30 5.44
CA ALA A 78 -1.69 7.63 6.86
C ALA A 78 -0.98 6.50 7.60
N ARG A 79 -1.38 5.24 7.33
CA ARG A 79 -0.73 4.05 7.90
C ARG A 79 0.73 3.94 7.46
N ALA A 80 1.01 4.17 6.18
CA ALA A 80 2.37 4.11 5.66
C ALA A 80 3.29 5.18 6.28
N LYS A 81 2.79 6.43 6.40
CA LYS A 81 3.51 7.52 7.09
C LYS A 81 3.82 7.18 8.54
N LEU A 82 2.88 6.58 9.27
CA LEU A 82 3.11 6.13 10.64
C LEU A 82 4.26 5.10 10.71
N LEU A 83 4.25 4.11 9.81
CA LEU A 83 5.30 3.08 9.78
C LEU A 83 6.67 3.66 9.40
N ASP A 84 6.71 4.68 8.54
CA ASP A 84 7.94 5.41 8.24
C ASP A 84 8.47 6.19 9.45
N GLN A 85 7.60 6.85 10.21
CA GLN A 85 7.97 7.54 11.45
C GLN A 85 8.54 6.58 12.49
N GLU A 86 7.93 5.41 12.65
CA GLU A 86 8.44 4.39 13.57
C GLU A 86 9.81 3.88 13.14
N ARG A 87 10.00 3.61 11.84
CA ARG A 87 11.30 3.20 11.30
C ARG A 87 12.36 4.27 11.57
N ALA A 88 12.04 5.55 11.34
CA ALA A 88 12.94 6.67 11.64
C ALA A 88 13.27 6.79 13.14
N ALA A 89 12.35 6.37 14.02
CA ALA A 89 12.56 6.30 15.46
C ALA A 89 13.26 4.99 15.93
N GLY A 90 13.79 4.18 14.99
CA GLY A 90 14.45 2.91 15.31
C GLY A 90 13.50 1.78 15.73
N LYS A 91 12.20 1.92 15.47
CA LYS A 91 11.15 0.95 15.82
C LYS A 91 10.64 0.23 14.57
N THR A 92 11.08 -1.01 14.39
CA THR A 92 10.55 -1.91 13.36
C THR A 92 9.77 -3.05 14.02
N ARG A 93 8.59 -3.35 13.49
CA ARG A 93 7.66 -4.33 14.09
C ARG A 93 7.90 -5.77 13.65
N GLY A 94 8.72 -5.98 12.63
CA GLY A 94 9.03 -7.29 12.08
C GLY A 94 9.36 -7.24 10.59
N PRO A 95 9.48 -8.40 9.93
CA PRO A 95 9.95 -8.52 8.55
C PRO A 95 9.00 -7.93 7.50
N LEU A 96 7.76 -7.60 7.88
CA LEU A 96 6.76 -6.97 7.01
C LEU A 96 6.51 -5.49 7.34
N HIS A 97 7.30 -4.89 8.23
CA HIS A 97 7.15 -3.49 8.61
C HIS A 97 7.22 -2.58 7.37
N GLY A 98 6.13 -1.89 7.06
CA GLY A 98 6.01 -0.97 5.92
C GLY A 98 5.68 -1.61 4.57
N ILE A 99 5.48 -2.93 4.50
CA ILE A 99 5.14 -3.64 3.25
C ILE A 99 3.61 -3.77 3.13
N PRO A 100 2.97 -3.25 2.07
CA PRO A 100 1.54 -3.45 1.79
C PRO A 100 1.20 -4.91 1.52
N ILE A 101 0.02 -5.35 1.93
CA ILE A 101 -0.44 -6.74 1.80
C ILE A 101 -1.86 -6.75 1.24
N ILE A 102 -2.11 -7.70 0.32
CA ILE A 102 -3.45 -7.99 -0.20
C ILE A 102 -3.96 -9.26 0.51
N ILE A 103 -5.23 -9.23 0.89
CA ILE A 103 -5.90 -10.34 1.57
C ILE A 103 -6.99 -10.91 0.65
N LYS A 104 -7.07 -12.24 0.58
CA LYS A 104 -8.13 -12.91 -0.19
C LYS A 104 -9.48 -12.73 0.52
N ASP A 105 -10.53 -12.45 -0.25
CA ASP A 105 -11.89 -12.13 0.26
C ASP A 105 -12.59 -13.27 1.02
N ASN A 106 -12.02 -14.47 1.07
CA ASN A 106 -12.50 -15.56 1.92
C ASN A 106 -11.83 -15.56 3.31
N VAL A 107 -10.95 -14.61 3.60
CA VAL A 107 -10.30 -14.43 4.89
C VAL A 107 -10.99 -13.29 5.64
N ALA A 108 -11.55 -13.60 6.80
CA ALA A 108 -12.26 -12.62 7.62
C ALA A 108 -11.36 -11.47 8.08
N THR A 109 -11.79 -10.23 7.79
CA THR A 109 -11.18 -8.99 8.27
C THR A 109 -12.18 -8.21 9.10
N HIS A 110 -11.72 -7.61 10.20
CA HIS A 110 -12.55 -6.78 11.05
C HIS A 110 -13.09 -5.54 10.29
N PRO A 111 -14.30 -5.03 10.58
CA PRO A 111 -14.92 -3.97 9.78
C PRO A 111 -14.20 -2.62 9.83
N ASN A 112 -13.31 -2.41 10.81
CA ASN A 112 -12.47 -1.22 10.91
C ASN A 112 -11.47 -1.06 9.75
N PHE A 113 -11.18 -2.12 9.00
CA PHE A 113 -10.38 -2.02 7.77
C PHE A 113 -11.17 -1.41 6.60
N GLY A 114 -12.49 -1.25 6.75
CA GLY A 114 -13.38 -0.77 5.68
C GLY A 114 -13.61 -1.81 4.58
N LEU A 115 -13.32 -3.09 4.86
CA LEU A 115 -13.38 -4.19 3.89
C LEU A 115 -14.43 -5.23 4.32
N PRO A 116 -15.63 -5.23 3.71
CA PRO A 116 -16.53 -6.39 3.72
C PRO A 116 -15.85 -7.69 3.25
N THR A 117 -16.29 -8.82 3.79
CA THR A 117 -15.76 -10.16 3.43
C THR A 117 -16.85 -10.97 2.75
N SER A 118 -16.87 -11.03 1.42
CA SER A 118 -17.95 -11.70 0.67
C SER A 118 -17.70 -13.20 0.43
N ALA A 119 -16.47 -13.67 0.62
CA ALA A 119 -16.02 -15.00 0.23
C ALA A 119 -16.42 -15.39 -1.22
N GLY A 120 -16.53 -14.41 -2.12
CA GLY A 120 -17.00 -14.61 -3.50
C GLY A 120 -18.47 -15.02 -3.64
N SER A 121 -19.29 -14.80 -2.61
CA SER A 121 -20.71 -15.18 -2.59
C SER A 121 -21.62 -13.96 -2.45
N PHE A 122 -22.64 -13.88 -3.30
CA PHE A 122 -23.65 -12.82 -3.23
C PHE A 122 -24.41 -12.84 -1.89
N ALA A 123 -24.57 -14.02 -1.28
CA ALA A 123 -25.20 -14.17 0.03
C ALA A 123 -24.44 -13.47 1.16
N LEU A 124 -23.15 -13.16 0.95
CA LEU A 124 -22.27 -12.55 1.94
C LEU A 124 -21.77 -11.16 1.52
N LEU A 125 -22.37 -10.54 0.49
CA LEU A 125 -21.89 -9.27 -0.07
C LEU A 125 -21.72 -8.15 0.98
N SER A 126 -22.60 -8.11 1.99
CA SER A 126 -22.57 -7.14 3.09
C SER A 126 -22.06 -7.74 4.41
N SER A 127 -21.41 -8.89 4.37
CA SER A 127 -20.90 -9.58 5.55
C SER A 127 -19.78 -8.76 6.21
N LYS A 128 -19.95 -8.57 7.51
CA LYS A 128 -19.02 -7.84 8.40
C LYS A 128 -18.62 -8.78 9.52
N PRO A 129 -17.53 -9.55 9.36
CA PRO A 129 -17.06 -10.45 10.39
C PRO A 129 -16.84 -9.71 11.71
N ARG A 130 -17.22 -10.31 12.84
CA ARG A 130 -16.99 -9.69 14.17
C ARG A 130 -15.51 -9.62 14.54
N ASN A 131 -14.72 -10.58 14.06
CA ASN A 131 -13.31 -10.74 14.39
C ASN A 131 -12.51 -11.00 13.12
N ASN A 132 -11.23 -10.66 13.17
CA ASN A 132 -10.23 -11.13 12.22
C ASN A 132 -10.12 -12.66 12.22
N ALA A 133 -9.75 -13.23 11.08
CA ALA A 133 -9.13 -14.55 11.06
C ALA A 133 -7.76 -14.50 11.79
N LYS A 134 -7.35 -15.59 12.44
CA LYS A 134 -6.11 -15.63 13.25
C LYS A 134 -4.84 -15.23 12.49
N ILE A 135 -4.79 -15.52 11.18
CA ILE A 135 -3.67 -15.11 10.33
C ILE A 135 -3.60 -13.58 10.18
N ILE A 136 -4.74 -12.89 10.14
CA ILE A 136 -4.79 -11.43 10.06
C ILE A 136 -4.26 -10.81 11.35
N ASP A 137 -4.61 -11.37 12.52
CA ASP A 137 -4.05 -10.90 13.79
C ASP A 137 -2.50 -10.98 13.79
N GLN A 138 -1.93 -12.08 13.28
CA GLN A 138 -0.49 -12.25 13.16
C GLN A 138 0.14 -11.22 12.20
N VAL A 139 -0.49 -10.97 11.06
CA VAL A 139 -0.02 -9.97 10.09
C VAL A 139 -0.12 -8.56 10.68
N CYS A 140 -1.18 -8.25 11.41
CA CYS A 140 -1.35 -6.97 12.09
C CYS A 140 -0.27 -6.74 13.16
N LEU A 141 0.21 -7.76 13.85
CA LEU A 141 1.37 -7.58 14.73
C LEU A 141 2.62 -7.11 13.98
N MET A 142 2.79 -7.55 12.72
CA MET A 142 3.96 -7.22 11.90
C MET A 142 3.82 -5.91 11.10
N VAL A 143 2.59 -5.47 10.82
CA VAL A 143 2.28 -4.34 9.89
C VAL A 143 1.35 -3.28 10.52
N ALA A 144 0.52 -3.67 11.49
CA ALA A 144 -0.63 -2.89 11.97
C ALA A 144 -0.98 -3.06 13.47
N GLN A 145 -0.24 -2.43 14.37
CA GLN A 145 -0.69 -1.95 15.68
C GLN A 145 -1.12 -0.46 15.68
N GLY A 146 -2.28 -0.27 16.30
CA GLY A 146 -3.08 0.94 16.50
C GLY A 146 -4.53 0.58 16.14
N GLN A 147 -5.43 0.17 17.03
CA GLN A 147 -5.45 0.11 18.50
C GLN A 147 -5.84 -1.30 18.95
N GLY A 148 -5.14 -1.83 19.95
CA GLY A 148 -5.76 -2.68 20.94
C GLY A 148 -6.22 -1.78 22.08
N ASN A 149 -7.53 -1.69 22.29
CA ASN A 149 -8.11 -1.62 23.62
C ASN A 149 -9.63 -1.86 23.54
N GLU A 150 -10.06 -2.78 24.39
CA GLU A 150 -11.43 -3.22 24.76
C GLU A 150 -12.14 -4.23 23.84
#